data_AF-A0A7V2IPE0-F1
#
_entry.id   AF-A0A7V2IPE0-F1
#
_cell.length_a   1.000
_cell.length_b   1.000
_cell.length_c   1.000
_cell.angle_alpha   90.00
_cell.angle_beta   90.00
_cell.angle_gamma   90.00
#
_symmetry.space_group_name_H-M   'P 1'
#
loop_
_entity.id
_entity.type
_entity.pdbx_description
1 polymer ?
#
loop_
_entity_poly.entity_id
_entity_poly.type
_entity_poly.pdbx_seq_one_letter_code
_entity_poly.pdbx_strand_id
1 'polypeptide(L)'
;MDKSPEASAEQAAVTIDAVLAEFLADQKKRLKPTTVRKYNTIVELLGAYLDGYGAQYLDEQESALFDRLYDAQGDAHREFCQIFGPDKIPPGIGEFLNYFMIRKVACGKDMMKAAGTVTRKLGQWLQERGYLEPQAAASMTQHGTAAAKTLPLLEDLARMLADYVEAHPVDCGEVLEDHFTIEAVEPGLLRLSPFSEFDEMTVPVSRKISNACHEGLTISGAIGVTTKGWRLVEVWNVYP
;
A
#
# COMPACT_ATOMS: atom_id res chain seq x y z
N MET A 1 -41.48 -31.46 -17.90
CA MET A 1 -41.58 -30.02 -18.19
C MET A 1 -40.69 -29.34 -17.18
N ASP A 2 -39.44 -29.24 -17.57
CA ASP A 2 -38.32 -28.75 -16.78
C ASP A 2 -38.28 -27.23 -16.92
N LYS A 3 -38.25 -26.51 -15.79
CA LYS A 3 -38.06 -25.06 -15.79
C LYS A 3 -36.57 -24.81 -15.60
N SER A 4 -35.87 -24.55 -16.70
CA SER A 4 -34.53 -23.98 -16.69
C SER A 4 -34.49 -22.71 -15.83
N PRO A 5 -33.59 -22.61 -14.84
CA PRO A 5 -33.27 -21.35 -14.18
C PRO A 5 -31.98 -20.76 -14.78
N GLU A 6 -31.93 -20.57 -16.10
CA GLU A 6 -30.81 -19.86 -16.76
C GLU A 6 -31.12 -18.38 -17.04
N ALA A 7 -32.22 -17.85 -16.50
CA ALA A 7 -32.67 -16.48 -16.75
C ALA A 7 -32.62 -15.58 -15.51
N SER A 8 -31.64 -15.75 -14.60
CA SER A 8 -31.59 -14.96 -13.35
C SER A 8 -30.21 -14.51 -12.87
N ALA A 9 -29.15 -14.53 -13.69
CA ALA A 9 -27.80 -14.13 -13.30
C ALA A 9 -27.30 -12.84 -13.98
N GLU A 10 -28.21 -11.94 -14.34
CA GLU A 10 -27.87 -10.62 -14.92
C GLU A 10 -28.55 -9.49 -14.14
N GLN A 11 -28.61 -9.62 -12.81
CA GLN A 11 -28.69 -8.45 -11.96
C GLN A 11 -27.32 -7.77 -12.05
N ALA A 12 -27.28 -6.59 -12.67
CA ALA A 12 -26.07 -5.77 -12.76
C ALA A 12 -25.49 -5.57 -11.34
N ALA A 13 -24.52 -6.38 -10.98
CA ALA A 13 -23.83 -6.29 -9.71
C ALA A 13 -23.19 -4.90 -9.63
N VAL A 14 -23.32 -4.24 -8.47
CA VAL A 14 -22.73 -2.92 -8.27
C VAL A 14 -21.22 -3.07 -8.32
N THR A 15 -20.57 -2.41 -9.28
CA THR A 15 -19.13 -2.50 -9.50
C THR A 15 -18.33 -1.66 -8.50
N ILE A 16 -17.04 -1.95 -8.37
CA ILE A 16 -16.10 -1.13 -7.59
C ILE A 16 -16.13 0.33 -8.09
N ASP A 17 -16.07 0.56 -9.40
CA ASP A 17 -16.15 1.90 -9.99
C ASP A 17 -17.40 2.66 -9.53
N ALA A 18 -18.55 1.98 -9.54
CA ALA A 18 -19.81 2.59 -9.14
C ALA A 18 -19.80 2.98 -7.66
N VAL A 19 -19.35 2.09 -6.76
CA VAL A 19 -19.31 2.41 -5.31
C VAL A 19 -18.26 3.46 -4.96
N LEU A 20 -17.12 3.48 -5.66
CA LEU A 20 -16.07 4.49 -5.44
C LEU A 20 -16.55 5.87 -5.88
N ALA A 21 -17.22 5.95 -7.04
CA ALA A 21 -17.85 7.18 -7.53
C ALA A 21 -18.94 7.67 -6.57
N GLU A 22 -19.82 6.76 -6.10
CA GLU A 22 -20.84 7.11 -5.13
C GLU A 22 -20.22 7.63 -3.83
N PHE A 23 -19.24 6.92 -3.27
CA PHE A 23 -18.51 7.32 -2.08
C PHE A 23 -17.99 8.76 -2.21
N LEU A 24 -17.29 9.09 -3.30
CA LEU A 24 -16.75 10.43 -3.55
C LEU A 24 -17.84 11.50 -3.69
N ALA A 25 -18.92 11.20 -4.42
CA ALA A 25 -20.06 12.12 -4.56
C ALA A 25 -20.67 12.45 -3.20
N ASP A 26 -20.73 11.46 -2.32
CA ASP A 26 -21.25 11.58 -0.97
C ASP A 26 -20.30 12.38 -0.05
N GLN A 27 -18.99 12.16 -0.13
CA GLN A 27 -18.00 12.96 0.58
C GLN A 27 -18.04 14.44 0.14
N LYS A 28 -18.23 14.70 -1.16
CA LYS A 28 -18.26 16.06 -1.73
C LYS A 28 -19.37 16.94 -1.16
N LYS A 29 -20.49 16.35 -0.72
CA LYS A 29 -21.60 17.07 -0.07
C LYS A 29 -21.23 17.62 1.31
N ARG A 30 -20.21 17.06 1.97
CA ARG A 30 -19.90 17.28 3.39
C ARG A 30 -18.49 17.84 3.64
N LEU A 31 -17.54 17.57 2.76
CA LEU A 31 -16.14 17.97 2.93
C LEU A 31 -15.79 19.25 2.18
N LYS A 32 -14.79 19.97 2.68
CA LYS A 32 -14.23 21.15 1.99
C LYS A 32 -13.55 20.74 0.67
N PRO A 33 -13.52 21.61 -0.35
CA PRO A 33 -12.94 21.28 -1.66
C PRO A 33 -11.51 20.75 -1.62
N THR A 34 -10.66 21.29 -0.73
CA THR A 34 -9.28 20.83 -0.56
C THR A 34 -9.19 19.40 -0.03
N THR A 35 -10.08 19.02 0.88
CA THR A 35 -10.17 17.64 1.39
C THR A 35 -10.73 16.70 0.33
N VAL A 36 -11.74 17.12 -0.43
CA VAL A 36 -12.31 16.32 -1.54
C VAL A 36 -11.24 15.99 -2.58
N ARG A 37 -10.36 16.94 -2.93
CA ARG A 37 -9.24 16.66 -3.84
C ARG A 37 -8.34 15.54 -3.34
N LYS A 38 -8.00 15.52 -2.04
CA LYS A 38 -7.22 14.43 -1.44
C LYS A 38 -7.97 13.09 -1.52
N TYR A 39 -9.27 13.10 -1.28
CA TYR A 39 -10.09 11.89 -1.39
C TYR A 39 -10.12 11.35 -2.81
N ASN A 40 -10.32 12.22 -3.81
CA ASN A 40 -10.28 11.82 -5.22
C ASN A 40 -8.94 11.16 -5.55
N THR A 41 -7.81 11.80 -5.20
CA THR A 41 -6.48 11.22 -5.46
C THR A 41 -6.30 9.86 -4.81
N ILE A 42 -6.70 9.67 -3.56
CA ILE A 42 -6.56 8.35 -2.91
C ILE A 42 -7.47 7.30 -3.55
N VAL A 43 -8.70 7.66 -3.93
CA VAL A 43 -9.64 6.73 -4.59
C VAL A 43 -9.16 6.37 -6.00
N GLU A 44 -8.61 7.32 -6.75
CA GLU A 44 -7.97 7.09 -8.04
C GLU A 44 -6.77 6.13 -7.91
N LEU A 45 -5.92 6.34 -6.90
CA LEU A 45 -4.80 5.44 -6.61
C LEU A 45 -5.25 4.03 -6.19
N LEU A 46 -6.33 3.93 -5.41
CA LEU A 46 -6.92 2.65 -5.04
C LEU A 46 -7.50 1.93 -6.26
N GLY A 47 -8.21 2.64 -7.14
CA GLY A 47 -8.72 2.07 -8.40
C GLY A 47 -7.58 1.54 -9.28
N ALA A 48 -6.56 2.36 -9.53
CA ALA A 48 -5.38 1.94 -10.29
C ALA A 48 -4.64 0.76 -9.66
N TYR A 49 -4.56 0.69 -8.33
CA TYR A 49 -4.03 -0.48 -7.63
C TYR A 49 -4.89 -1.73 -7.87
N LEU A 50 -6.21 -1.63 -7.75
CA LEU A 50 -7.11 -2.76 -7.95
C LEU A 50 -7.11 -3.24 -9.41
N ASP A 51 -7.03 -2.32 -10.38
CA ASP A 51 -6.89 -2.68 -11.81
C ASP A 51 -5.56 -3.40 -12.09
N GLY A 52 -4.47 -2.98 -11.46
CA GLY A 52 -3.14 -3.59 -11.66
C GLY A 52 -2.86 -4.86 -10.85
N TYR A 53 -3.46 -5.00 -9.67
CA TYR A 53 -3.09 -6.04 -8.68
C TYR A 53 -4.28 -6.85 -8.18
N GLY A 54 -5.53 -6.43 -8.43
CA GLY A 54 -6.73 -7.09 -7.89
C GLY A 54 -6.87 -8.55 -8.32
N ALA A 55 -6.42 -8.88 -9.53
CA ALA A 55 -6.51 -10.22 -10.11
C ALA A 55 -5.82 -11.31 -9.26
N GLN A 56 -4.78 -10.98 -8.49
CA GLN A 56 -4.07 -11.96 -7.67
C GLN A 56 -4.90 -12.51 -6.49
N TYR A 57 -6.04 -11.89 -6.20
CA TYR A 57 -6.95 -12.28 -5.11
C TYR A 57 -8.19 -13.04 -5.62
N LEU A 58 -8.26 -13.35 -6.91
CA LEU A 58 -9.38 -14.04 -7.54
C LEU A 58 -9.26 -15.55 -7.36
N ASP A 59 -10.40 -16.23 -7.30
CA ASP A 59 -10.43 -17.68 -7.49
C ASP A 59 -10.31 -18.06 -8.98
N GLU A 60 -10.31 -19.36 -9.28
CA GLU A 60 -10.14 -19.87 -10.64
C GLU A 60 -11.27 -19.42 -11.59
N GLN A 61 -12.52 -19.37 -11.11
CA GLN A 61 -13.67 -18.98 -11.94
C GLN A 61 -13.66 -17.48 -12.21
N GLU A 62 -13.34 -16.69 -11.18
CA GLU A 62 -13.20 -15.25 -11.27
C GLU A 62 -12.02 -14.85 -12.17
N SER A 63 -10.89 -15.56 -12.07
CA SER A 63 -9.74 -15.34 -12.93
C SER A 63 -10.09 -15.60 -14.40
N ALA A 64 -10.78 -16.71 -14.69
CA ALA A 64 -11.24 -17.00 -16.05
C ALA A 64 -12.23 -15.95 -16.59
N LEU A 65 -13.09 -15.40 -15.72
CA LEU A 65 -13.97 -14.29 -16.08
C LEU A 65 -13.16 -13.02 -16.38
N PHE A 66 -12.19 -12.69 -15.52
CA PHE A 66 -11.33 -11.53 -15.66
C PHE A 66 -10.54 -11.59 -16.97
N ASP A 67 -9.79 -12.67 -17.20
CA ASP A 67 -8.98 -12.86 -18.42
C ASP A 67 -9.82 -12.67 -19.69
N ARG A 68 -11.02 -13.28 -19.73
CA ARG A 68 -11.93 -13.16 -20.88
C ARG A 68 -12.36 -11.72 -21.15
N LEU A 69 -12.64 -10.93 -20.11
CA LEU A 69 -13.13 -9.55 -20.25
C LEU A 69 -11.99 -8.55 -20.43
N TYR A 70 -10.84 -8.80 -19.79
CA TYR A 70 -9.64 -7.99 -19.91
C TYR A 70 -8.98 -8.16 -21.29
N ASP A 71 -8.91 -9.37 -21.83
CA ASP A 71 -8.33 -9.61 -23.17
C ASP A 71 -9.29 -9.29 -24.33
N ALA A 72 -10.57 -8.98 -24.01
CA ALA A 72 -11.54 -8.59 -25.01
C ALA A 72 -11.11 -7.29 -25.72
N GLN A 73 -11.49 -7.17 -27.00
CA GLN A 73 -11.12 -6.02 -27.83
C GLN A 73 -12.22 -4.96 -27.87
N GLY A 74 -11.83 -3.69 -28.00
CA GLY A 74 -12.75 -2.56 -28.15
C GLY A 74 -13.66 -2.36 -26.93
N ASP A 75 -14.92 -2.03 -27.17
CA ASP A 75 -15.90 -1.70 -26.12
C ASP A 75 -16.27 -2.87 -25.21
N ALA A 76 -15.76 -4.08 -25.48
CA ALA A 76 -15.91 -5.25 -24.62
C ALA A 76 -14.82 -5.37 -23.56
N HIS A 77 -13.68 -4.68 -23.71
CA HIS A 77 -12.60 -4.65 -22.73
C HIS A 77 -13.10 -4.11 -21.39
N ARG A 78 -12.72 -4.75 -20.28
CA ARG A 78 -13.05 -4.27 -18.94
C ARG A 78 -11.84 -4.38 -18.01
N GLU A 79 -11.64 -3.36 -17.20
CA GLU A 79 -10.67 -3.34 -16.10
C GLU A 79 -11.27 -3.99 -14.85
N PHE A 80 -10.44 -4.34 -13.87
CA PHE A 80 -10.86 -5.05 -12.66
C PHE A 80 -12.01 -4.34 -11.93
N CYS A 81 -11.89 -3.02 -11.75
CA CYS A 81 -12.90 -2.21 -11.04
C CYS A 81 -14.24 -2.10 -11.79
N GLN A 82 -14.25 -2.41 -13.09
CA GLN A 82 -15.43 -2.45 -13.94
C GLN A 82 -16.13 -3.81 -13.95
N ILE A 83 -15.43 -4.87 -13.54
CA ILE A 83 -15.92 -6.26 -13.56
C ILE A 83 -16.47 -6.63 -12.19
N PHE A 84 -15.70 -6.36 -11.13
CA PHE A 84 -15.96 -6.90 -9.80
C PHE A 84 -16.68 -5.93 -8.87
N GLY A 85 -17.28 -6.50 -7.82
CA GLY A 85 -18.01 -5.79 -6.78
C GLY A 85 -17.15 -5.34 -5.59
N PRO A 86 -17.74 -4.56 -4.66
CA PRO A 86 -17.04 -4.00 -3.49
C PRO A 86 -16.40 -5.05 -2.57
N ASP A 87 -16.89 -6.30 -2.59
CA ASP A 87 -16.34 -7.43 -1.84
C ASP A 87 -14.89 -7.78 -2.24
N LYS A 88 -14.44 -7.33 -3.42
CA LYS A 88 -13.06 -7.50 -3.89
C LYS A 88 -12.10 -6.38 -3.48
N ILE A 89 -12.58 -5.33 -2.82
CA ILE A 89 -11.70 -4.26 -2.30
C ILE A 89 -10.88 -4.73 -1.08
N PRO A 90 -11.49 -5.32 -0.01
CA PRO A 90 -10.79 -5.61 1.24
C PRO A 90 -9.52 -6.47 1.14
N PRO A 91 -9.46 -7.56 0.33
CA PRO A 91 -8.29 -8.44 0.27
C PRO A 91 -6.98 -7.70 -0.04
N GLY A 92 -7.04 -6.70 -0.92
CA GLY A 92 -5.86 -5.95 -1.36
C GLY A 92 -5.49 -4.75 -0.50
N ILE A 93 -6.28 -4.38 0.52
CA ILE A 93 -6.06 -3.11 1.25
C ILE A 93 -4.73 -3.06 2.00
N GLY A 94 -4.28 -4.19 2.55
CA GLY A 94 -2.99 -4.26 3.25
C GLY A 94 -1.83 -3.92 2.32
N GLU A 95 -1.78 -4.56 1.15
CA GLU A 95 -0.73 -4.33 0.15
C GLU A 95 -0.85 -2.95 -0.51
N PHE A 96 -2.08 -2.48 -0.78
CA PHE A 96 -2.29 -1.11 -1.24
C PHE A 96 -1.60 -0.09 -0.31
N LEU A 97 -1.84 -0.19 1.00
CA LEU A 97 -1.33 0.77 1.97
C LEU A 97 0.15 0.57 2.29
N ASN A 98 0.59 -0.67 2.50
CA ASN A 98 1.91 -0.96 3.05
C ASN A 98 2.97 -1.23 1.97
N TYR A 99 2.57 -1.40 0.72
CA TYR A 99 3.49 -1.65 -0.39
C TYR A 99 3.28 -0.69 -1.55
N PHE A 100 2.08 -0.63 -2.14
CA PHE A 100 1.82 0.20 -3.31
C PHE A 100 2.01 1.70 -3.01
N MET A 101 1.39 2.21 -1.93
CA MET A 101 1.55 3.61 -1.55
C MET A 101 3.00 3.98 -1.26
N ILE A 102 3.77 3.10 -0.61
CA ILE A 102 5.18 3.35 -0.27
C ILE A 102 6.06 3.30 -1.53
N ARG A 103 5.96 2.20 -2.30
CA ARG A 103 6.91 1.88 -3.38
C ARG A 103 6.57 2.55 -4.72
N LYS A 104 5.28 2.74 -5.01
CA LYS A 104 4.80 3.16 -6.34
C LYS A 104 4.34 4.60 -6.39
N VAL A 105 4.01 5.19 -5.24
CA VAL A 105 3.46 6.54 -5.17
C VAL A 105 4.46 7.47 -4.52
N ALA A 106 5.17 8.24 -5.34
CA ALA A 106 6.03 9.33 -4.87
C ALA A 106 5.17 10.44 -4.23
N CYS A 107 5.02 10.39 -2.90
CA CYS A 107 4.18 11.33 -2.17
C CYS A 107 4.69 11.59 -0.75
N GLY A 108 4.42 12.80 -0.22
CA GLY A 108 4.81 13.17 1.13
C GLY A 108 3.84 12.65 2.20
N LYS A 109 4.25 12.80 3.47
CA LYS A 109 3.54 12.31 4.66
C LYS A 109 2.05 12.66 4.75
N ASP A 110 1.66 13.82 4.23
CA ASP A 110 0.27 14.28 4.22
C ASP A 110 -0.63 13.38 3.36
N MET A 111 -0.09 12.88 2.23
CA MET A 111 -0.79 11.95 1.36
C MET A 111 -0.82 10.55 1.96
N MET A 112 0.30 10.09 2.53
CA MET A 112 0.37 8.82 3.28
C MET A 112 -0.68 8.73 4.40
N LYS A 113 -0.81 9.80 5.19
CA LYS A 113 -1.85 9.89 6.22
C LYS A 113 -3.26 9.92 5.63
N ALA A 114 -3.45 10.60 4.50
CA ALA A 114 -4.72 10.66 3.81
C ALA A 114 -5.13 9.28 3.28
N ALA A 115 -4.19 8.48 2.75
CA ALA A 115 -4.43 7.13 2.25
C ALA A 115 -5.11 6.27 3.32
N GLY A 116 -4.49 6.11 4.49
CA GLY A 116 -5.09 5.36 5.59
C GLY A 116 -6.43 5.94 6.08
N THR A 117 -6.55 7.28 6.13
CA THR A 117 -7.78 7.96 6.57
C THR A 117 -8.96 7.69 5.63
N VAL A 118 -8.73 7.80 4.33
CA VAL A 118 -9.74 7.60 3.27
C VAL A 118 -10.13 6.13 3.21
N THR A 119 -9.16 5.21 3.22
CA THR A 119 -9.44 3.76 3.23
C THR A 119 -10.28 3.35 4.43
N ARG A 120 -9.95 3.85 5.62
CA ARG A 120 -10.78 3.64 6.82
C ARG A 120 -12.22 4.15 6.62
N LYS A 121 -12.36 5.35 6.05
CA LYS A 121 -13.67 5.98 5.83
C LYS A 121 -14.47 5.28 4.74
N LEU A 122 -13.80 4.75 3.73
CA LEU A 122 -14.41 3.92 2.69
C LEU A 122 -14.96 2.62 3.30
N GLY A 123 -14.17 1.90 4.10
CA GLY A 123 -14.64 0.69 4.78
C GLY A 123 -15.88 0.91 5.64
N GLN A 124 -15.88 1.98 6.45
CA GLN A 124 -17.06 2.39 7.25
C GLN A 124 -18.27 2.70 6.36
N TRP A 125 -18.08 3.48 5.30
CA TRP A 125 -19.15 3.88 4.40
C TRP A 125 -19.73 2.69 3.63
N LEU A 126 -18.90 1.77 3.15
CA LEU A 126 -19.35 0.56 2.46
C LEU A 126 -20.21 -0.32 3.39
N GLN A 127 -19.84 -0.43 4.66
CA GLN A 127 -20.64 -1.15 5.66
C GLN A 127 -21.98 -0.46 5.91
N GLU A 128 -21.98 0.86 6.15
CA GLU A 128 -23.20 1.65 6.39
C GLU A 128 -24.20 1.55 5.23
N ARG A 129 -23.70 1.37 4.01
CA ARG A 129 -24.51 1.18 2.79
C ARG A 129 -24.89 -0.27 2.51
N GLY A 130 -24.40 -1.23 3.30
CA GLY A 130 -24.67 -2.66 3.11
C GLY A 130 -23.89 -3.30 1.96
N TYR A 131 -22.83 -2.65 1.47
CA TYR A 131 -21.96 -3.20 0.42
C TYR A 131 -20.92 -4.19 0.95
N LEU A 132 -20.59 -4.12 2.24
CA LEU A 132 -19.64 -5.01 2.89
C LEU A 132 -20.21 -5.58 4.18
N GLU A 133 -19.93 -6.87 4.39
CA GLU A 133 -20.15 -7.52 5.66
C GLU A 133 -19.26 -6.91 6.77
N PRO A 134 -19.71 -6.94 8.04
CA PRO A 134 -19.01 -6.30 9.14
C PRO A 134 -17.53 -6.68 9.28
N GLN A 135 -17.19 -7.96 9.05
CA GLN A 135 -15.81 -8.43 9.17
C GLN A 135 -14.89 -7.81 8.11
N ALA A 136 -15.35 -7.75 6.86
CA ALA A 136 -14.60 -7.17 5.74
C ALA A 136 -14.39 -5.66 5.95
N ALA A 137 -15.43 -4.95 6.37
CA ALA A 137 -15.34 -3.52 6.69
C ALA A 137 -14.44 -3.23 7.91
N ALA A 138 -14.47 -4.09 8.93
CA ALA A 138 -13.60 -3.99 10.10
C ALA A 138 -12.13 -4.14 9.70
N SER A 139 -11.80 -5.09 8.81
CA SER A 139 -10.45 -5.26 8.26
C SER A 139 -9.96 -3.98 7.57
N MET A 140 -10.73 -3.41 6.64
CA MET A 140 -10.38 -2.15 5.98
C MET A 140 -10.19 -1.00 6.98
N THR A 141 -11.05 -0.93 7.99
CA THR A 141 -11.00 0.10 9.05
C THR A 141 -9.74 -0.04 9.89
N GLN A 142 -9.33 -1.26 10.23
CA GLN A 142 -8.12 -1.55 10.98
C GLN A 142 -6.88 -1.17 10.18
N HIS A 143 -6.76 -1.66 8.94
CA HIS A 143 -5.63 -1.32 8.06
C HIS A 143 -5.53 0.19 7.82
N GLY A 144 -6.64 0.85 7.50
CA GLY A 144 -6.66 2.30 7.31
C GLY A 144 -6.29 3.07 8.58
N THR A 145 -6.74 2.63 9.75
CA THR A 145 -6.37 3.26 11.04
C THR A 145 -4.89 3.11 11.35
N ALA A 146 -4.33 1.93 11.14
CA ALA A 146 -2.90 1.68 11.33
C ALA A 146 -2.07 2.53 10.35
N ALA A 147 -2.39 2.46 9.05
CA ALA A 147 -1.68 3.19 8.01
C ALA A 147 -1.71 4.71 8.21
N ALA A 148 -2.85 5.29 8.62
CA ALA A 148 -2.96 6.73 8.88
C ALA A 148 -2.05 7.22 10.01
N LYS A 149 -1.60 6.32 10.89
CA LYS A 149 -0.64 6.60 11.96
C LYS A 149 0.79 6.30 11.52
N THR A 150 1.01 5.13 10.93
CA THR A 150 2.36 4.59 10.68
C THR A 150 2.99 5.13 9.40
N LEU A 151 2.28 5.14 8.26
CA LEU A 151 2.85 5.57 6.98
C LEU A 151 3.49 6.98 6.99
N PRO A 152 2.89 8.03 7.60
CA PRO A 152 3.56 9.32 7.66
C PRO A 152 4.87 9.31 8.47
N LEU A 153 5.01 8.41 9.45
CA LEU A 153 6.23 8.25 10.24
C LEU A 153 7.31 7.52 9.44
N LEU A 154 6.93 6.50 8.67
CA LEU A 154 7.84 5.80 7.77
C LEU A 154 8.38 6.73 6.68
N GLU A 155 7.52 7.58 6.11
CA GLU A 155 7.92 8.61 5.15
C GLU A 155 8.87 9.66 5.76
N ASP A 156 8.63 10.10 7.00
CA ASP A 156 9.57 10.98 7.71
C ASP A 156 10.91 10.26 8.01
N LEU A 157 10.89 8.96 8.31
CA LEU A 157 12.10 8.16 8.56
C LEU A 157 12.89 7.91 7.27
N ALA A 158 12.24 7.54 6.17
CA ALA A 158 12.86 7.33 4.86
C ALA A 158 13.61 8.59 4.41
N ARG A 159 12.98 9.76 4.53
CA ARG A 159 13.64 11.04 4.25
C ARG A 159 14.81 11.31 5.17
N MET A 160 14.68 11.04 6.46
CA MET A 160 15.77 11.24 7.42
C MET A 160 16.99 10.36 7.11
N LEU A 161 16.74 9.13 6.66
CA LEU A 161 17.79 8.20 6.23
C LEU A 161 18.44 8.67 4.92
N ALA A 162 17.65 9.10 3.93
CA ALA A 162 18.16 9.65 2.68
C ALA A 162 19.04 10.89 2.92
N ASP A 163 18.56 11.86 3.71
CA ASP A 163 19.32 13.05 4.11
C ASP A 163 20.63 12.67 4.83
N TYR A 164 20.60 11.62 5.66
CA TYR A 164 21.77 11.14 6.39
C TYR A 164 22.82 10.55 5.46
N VAL A 165 22.40 9.70 4.52
CA VAL A 165 23.30 9.10 3.52
C VAL A 165 23.91 10.17 2.62
N GLU A 166 23.11 11.14 2.15
CA GLU A 166 23.60 12.25 1.33
C GLU A 166 24.65 13.09 2.07
N ALA A 167 24.43 13.35 3.36
CA ALA A 167 25.37 14.10 4.19
C ALA A 167 26.64 13.31 4.59
N HIS A 168 26.64 11.98 4.44
CA HIS A 168 27.73 11.10 4.85
C HIS A 168 28.11 10.14 3.72
N PRO A 169 28.61 10.66 2.58
CA PRO A 169 28.98 9.82 1.45
C PRO A 169 30.03 8.78 1.86
N VAL A 170 29.81 7.56 1.40
CA VAL A 170 30.66 6.41 1.72
C VAL A 170 31.45 6.02 0.48
N ASP A 171 32.76 5.92 0.63
CA ASP A 171 33.64 5.29 -0.36
C ASP A 171 33.78 3.81 -0.01
N CYS A 172 33.13 2.95 -0.80
CA CYS A 172 33.17 1.50 -0.68
C CYS A 172 33.21 0.86 -2.06
N GLY A 173 33.90 -0.27 -2.18
CA GLY A 173 34.04 -0.98 -3.44
C GLY A 173 32.79 -1.80 -3.80
N GLU A 174 32.37 -2.68 -2.89
CA GLU A 174 31.19 -3.53 -3.06
C GLU A 174 30.02 -3.02 -2.20
N VAL A 175 28.83 -3.10 -2.78
CA VAL A 175 27.57 -2.69 -2.19
C VAL A 175 26.59 -3.85 -2.27
N LEU A 176 25.89 -4.10 -1.18
CA LEU A 176 24.76 -5.03 -1.11
C LEU A 176 23.47 -4.22 -1.21
N GLU A 177 22.74 -4.40 -2.31
CA GLU A 177 21.38 -3.88 -2.49
C GLU A 177 20.39 -4.92 -1.98
N ASP A 178 19.57 -4.56 -0.99
CA ASP A 178 18.61 -5.49 -0.38
C ASP A 178 17.47 -4.79 0.37
N HIS A 179 16.61 -5.61 0.96
CA HIS A 179 15.67 -5.28 2.02
C HIS A 179 16.25 -5.71 3.37
N PHE A 180 16.49 -4.74 4.24
CA PHE A 180 17.14 -4.93 5.52
C PHE A 180 16.15 -4.75 6.68
N THR A 181 15.80 -5.84 7.34
CA THR A 181 14.94 -5.83 8.53
C THR A 181 15.73 -5.35 9.74
N ILE A 182 15.16 -4.45 10.53
CA ILE A 182 15.74 -3.98 11.78
C ILE A 182 15.48 -5.02 12.87
N GLU A 183 16.53 -5.73 13.28
CA GLU A 183 16.50 -6.79 14.30
C GLU A 183 16.77 -6.27 15.71
N ALA A 184 17.40 -5.10 15.83
CA ALA A 184 17.57 -4.39 17.09
C ALA A 184 17.92 -2.93 16.86
N VAL A 185 17.57 -2.09 17.83
CA VAL A 185 17.86 -0.66 17.83
C VAL A 185 18.61 -0.28 19.11
N GLU A 186 19.82 0.25 18.92
CA GLU A 186 20.63 0.84 19.99
C GLU A 186 20.86 2.34 19.71
N PRO A 187 21.24 3.16 20.71
CA PRO A 187 21.48 4.59 20.50
C PRO A 187 22.58 4.86 19.45
N GLY A 188 22.16 5.28 18.24
CA GLY A 188 23.05 5.55 17.11
C GLY A 188 23.49 4.32 16.31
N LEU A 189 22.81 3.18 16.47
CA LEU A 189 23.21 1.93 15.87
C LEU A 189 21.99 1.06 15.53
N LEU A 190 21.97 0.48 14.34
CA LEU A 190 20.96 -0.48 13.91
C LEU A 190 21.62 -1.83 13.68
N ARG A 191 20.98 -2.91 14.16
CA ARG A 191 21.29 -4.27 13.73
C ARG A 191 20.31 -4.66 12.65
N LEU A 192 20.83 -5.04 11.49
CA LEU A 192 20.07 -5.27 10.27
C LEU A 192 20.27 -6.70 9.80
N SER A 193 19.17 -7.37 9.45
CA SER A 193 19.17 -8.66 8.76
C SER A 193 18.79 -8.44 7.30
N PRO A 194 19.63 -8.85 6.33
CA PRO A 194 19.28 -8.78 4.91
C PRO A 194 18.25 -9.87 4.57
N PHE A 195 17.43 -9.62 3.55
CA PHE A 195 16.50 -10.62 3.03
C PHE A 195 17.23 -11.74 2.26
N SER A 196 18.34 -11.41 1.62
CA SER A 196 19.24 -12.38 0.99
C SER A 196 20.01 -13.18 2.03
N GLU A 197 20.63 -14.30 1.63
CA GLU A 197 21.40 -15.20 2.50
C GLU A 197 22.76 -14.63 2.95
N PHE A 198 22.75 -13.45 3.59
CA PHE A 198 23.90 -12.82 4.21
C PHE A 198 23.72 -12.74 5.72
N ASP A 199 24.84 -12.66 6.45
CA ASP A 199 24.82 -12.52 7.90
C ASP A 199 24.27 -11.15 8.33
N GLU A 200 23.73 -11.11 9.54
CA GLU A 200 23.35 -9.86 10.20
C GLU A 200 24.52 -8.87 10.26
N MET A 201 24.20 -7.59 10.11
CA MET A 201 25.18 -6.52 10.12
C MET A 201 24.78 -5.38 11.04
N THR A 202 25.80 -4.69 11.55
CA THR A 202 25.63 -3.56 12.44
C THR A 202 26.01 -2.28 11.72
N VAL A 203 25.07 -1.34 11.64
CA VAL A 203 25.20 -0.11 10.87
C VAL A 203 25.01 1.12 11.75
N PRO A 204 26.03 2.00 11.87
CA PRO A 204 25.90 3.22 12.65
C PRO A 204 25.05 4.26 11.93
N VAL A 205 24.20 4.92 12.70
CA VAL A 205 23.30 5.99 12.26
C VAL A 205 23.33 7.13 13.28
N SER A 206 22.70 8.26 12.96
CA SER A 206 22.50 9.30 13.98
C SER A 206 21.55 8.81 15.09
N ARG A 207 21.71 9.35 16.31
CA ARG A 207 20.77 9.07 17.42
C ARG A 207 19.33 9.47 17.06
N LYS A 208 19.16 10.49 16.21
CA LYS A 208 17.84 10.93 15.74
C LYS A 208 17.16 9.83 14.92
N ILE A 209 17.92 9.16 14.03
CA ILE A 209 17.43 8.02 13.23
C ILE A 209 17.12 6.83 14.13
N SER A 210 18.05 6.41 14.98
CA SER A 210 17.80 5.26 15.86
C SER A 210 16.57 5.46 16.75
N ASN A 211 16.33 6.68 17.25
CA ASN A 211 15.13 6.98 18.04
C ASN A 211 13.80 6.93 17.25
N ALA A 212 13.86 7.04 15.92
CA ALA A 212 12.70 6.96 15.04
C ALA A 212 12.47 5.53 14.52
N CYS A 213 13.47 4.65 14.64
CA CYS A 213 13.38 3.24 14.28
C CYS A 213 12.77 2.41 15.42
N HIS A 214 12.24 1.24 15.05
CA HIS A 214 11.91 0.15 15.96
C HIS A 214 12.11 -1.18 15.23
N GLU A 215 12.16 -2.26 16.00
CA GLU A 215 12.31 -3.62 15.47
C GLU A 215 11.16 -3.99 14.53
N GLY A 216 11.47 -4.76 13.48
CA GLY A 216 10.51 -5.24 12.49
C GLY A 216 10.37 -4.35 11.25
N LEU A 217 10.77 -3.07 11.30
CA LEU A 217 10.80 -2.23 10.11
C LEU A 217 11.80 -2.75 9.08
N THR A 218 11.49 -2.62 7.80
CA THR A 218 12.41 -3.00 6.72
C THR A 218 12.86 -1.77 5.94
N ILE A 219 14.16 -1.57 5.83
CA ILE A 219 14.78 -0.53 5.00
C ILE A 219 15.15 -1.16 3.65
N SER A 220 14.63 -0.62 2.55
CA SER A 220 15.08 -0.99 1.21
C SER A 220 16.12 0.02 0.74
N GLY A 221 17.26 -0.47 0.29
CA GLY A 221 18.37 0.37 -0.11
C GLY A 221 19.64 -0.43 -0.32
N ALA A 222 20.77 0.22 -0.05
CA ALA A 222 22.08 -0.32 -0.32
C ALA A 222 23.02 -0.09 0.88
N ILE A 223 23.82 -1.11 1.23
CA ILE A 223 24.79 -1.06 2.33
C ILE A 223 26.16 -1.48 1.79
N GLY A 224 27.20 -0.72 2.13
CA GLY A 224 28.57 -0.95 1.70
C GLY A 224 29.49 -1.27 2.87
N VAL A 225 30.49 -2.11 2.64
CA VAL A 225 31.54 -2.38 3.62
C VAL A 225 32.70 -1.39 3.47
N THR A 226 33.11 -0.79 4.58
CA THR A 226 34.26 0.13 4.64
C THR A 226 35.33 -0.42 5.57
N THR A 227 36.50 0.23 5.60
CA THR A 227 37.53 -0.03 6.62
C THR A 227 37.05 0.18 8.06
N LYS A 228 35.91 0.86 8.26
CA LYS A 228 35.28 1.12 9.56
C LYS A 228 33.99 0.29 9.77
N GLY A 229 33.77 -0.73 8.95
CA GLY A 229 32.59 -1.60 8.98
C GLY A 229 31.47 -1.16 8.02
N TRP A 230 30.30 -1.77 8.17
CA TRP A 230 29.12 -1.56 7.33
C TRP A 230 28.53 -0.16 7.45
N ARG A 231 28.08 0.42 6.34
CA ARG A 231 27.47 1.76 6.27
C ARG A 231 26.32 1.78 5.26
N LEU A 232 25.27 2.54 5.57
CA LEU A 232 24.24 2.85 4.57
C LEU A 232 24.89 3.64 3.43
N VAL A 233 24.62 3.22 2.19
CA VAL A 233 25.11 3.84 0.95
C VAL A 233 23.96 4.47 0.18
N GLU A 234 22.78 3.87 0.23
CA GLU A 234 21.57 4.41 -0.38
C GLU A 234 20.34 3.93 0.40
N VAL A 235 19.28 4.75 0.45
CA VAL A 235 17.99 4.36 1.03
C VAL A 235 16.88 4.80 0.10
N TRP A 236 16.03 3.85 -0.29
CA TRP A 236 14.91 4.09 -1.19
C TRP A 236 13.60 4.21 -0.44
N ASN A 237 13.29 3.24 0.44
CA ASN A 237 11.99 3.15 1.11
C ASN A 237 12.12 2.52 2.49
N VAL A 238 11.14 2.77 3.36
CA VAL A 238 10.98 2.07 4.64
C VAL A 238 9.59 1.48 4.73
N TYR A 239 9.51 0.19 5.05
CA TYR A 239 8.28 -0.58 5.15
C TYR A 239 7.97 -0.91 6.61
N PRO A 240 6.68 -1.01 6.98
CA PRO A 240 6.24 -1.44 8.31
C PRO A 240 6.57 -2.90 8.57
#